data_AF-A0A379X1B2-F1
#
_entry.id   AF-A0A379X1B2-F1
#
_cell.length_a   1.000
_cell.length_b   1.000
_cell.length_c   1.000
_cell.angle_alpha   90.00
_cell.angle_beta   90.00
_cell.angle_gamma   90.00
#
_symmetry.space_group_name_H-M   'P 1'
#
loop_
_entity.id
_entity.type
_entity.pdbx_description
1 polymer ?
#
loop_
_entity_poly.entity_id
_entity_poly.type
_entity_poly.pdbx_seq_one_letter_code
_entity_poly.pdbx_strand_id
1 'polypeptide(L)' 'MGTGVQTLPEVDRLMENTDPQFVHLLFDTGHIYVSDGDVMPLLSKHFDRIKHVHFKDVRNEKTQSMSPREEIIPQFFP' A
#
# COMPACT_ATOMS: atom_id res chain seq x y z
N MET A 1 7.14 4.73 -1.58
CA MET A 1 5.95 5.53 -1.93
C MET A 1 6.09 6.04 -3.35
N GLY A 2 4.97 6.27 -4.04
CA GLY A 2 4.94 6.85 -5.39
C GLY A 2 4.56 5.87 -6.50
N THR A 3 3.75 4.85 -6.21
CA THR A 3 3.18 3.92 -7.20
C THR A 3 1.69 4.20 -7.39
N GLY A 4 1.10 3.74 -8.50
CA GLY A 4 -0.34 3.89 -8.74
C GLY A 4 -1.26 3.00 -7.88
N VAL A 5 -0.68 2.14 -7.04
CA VAL A 5 -1.39 1.37 -6.00
C VAL A 5 -0.58 1.52 -4.72
N GLN A 6 -1.14 2.21 -3.73
CA GLN A 6 -0.44 2.53 -2.48
C GLN A 6 -1.37 2.52 -1.26
N THR A 7 -2.52 3.18 -1.37
CA THR A 7 -3.51 3.34 -0.29
C THR A 7 -4.42 2.11 -0.17
N LEU A 8 -5.08 1.94 0.97
CA LEU A 8 -6.06 0.86 1.18
C LEU A 8 -7.13 0.82 0.07
N PRO A 9 -7.79 1.92 -0.33
CA PRO A 9 -8.78 1.89 -1.41
C PRO A 9 -8.21 1.46 -2.78
N GLU A 10 -6.97 1.80 -3.08
CA GLU A 10 -6.32 1.39 -4.32
C GLU A 10 -5.95 -0.10 -4.29
N VAL A 11 -5.43 -0.58 -3.15
CA VAL A 11 -5.15 -2.00 -2.96
C VAL A 11 -6.45 -2.81 -3.00
N ASP A 12 -7.51 -2.33 -2.36
CA ASP A 12 -8.85 -2.92 -2.43
C ASP A 12 -9.30 -3.09 -3.87
N ARG A 13 -9.25 -2.00 -4.65
CA ARG A 13 -9.62 -2.03 -6.07
C ARG A 13 -8.79 -3.04 -6.84
N LEU A 14 -7.48 -3.13 -6.60
CA LEU A 14 -6.63 -4.14 -7.25
C LEU A 14 -7.05 -5.57 -6.86
N MET A 15 -7.30 -5.81 -5.57
CA MET A 15 -7.66 -7.15 -5.07
C MET A 15 -9.04 -7.59 -5.54
N GLU A 16 -10.00 -6.67 -5.68
CA GLU A 16 -11.35 -6.92 -6.19
C GLU A 16 -11.37 -7.23 -7.70
N ASN A 17 -10.40 -6.69 -8.46
CA ASN A 17 -10.33 -6.82 -9.91
C ASN A 17 -9.30 -7.87 -10.37
N THR A 18 -8.81 -8.72 -9.47
CA THR A 18 -7.85 -9.79 -9.79
C THR A 18 -8.30 -11.13 -9.24
N ASP A 19 -8.03 -12.20 -10.00
CA ASP A 19 -8.35 -13.56 -9.59
C ASP A 19 -7.45 -14.00 -8.40
N PRO A 20 -8.04 -14.39 -7.26
CA PRO A 20 -7.30 -14.86 -6.09
C PRO A 20 -6.41 -16.08 -6.33
N GLN A 21 -6.65 -16.86 -7.38
CA GLN A 21 -5.83 -18.02 -7.74
C GLN A 21 -4.47 -17.62 -8.32
N PHE A 22 -4.37 -16.45 -8.95
CA PHE A 22 -3.17 -16.02 -9.68
C PHE A 22 -2.50 -14.79 -9.08
N VAL A 23 -3.25 -13.94 -8.36
CA VAL A 23 -2.74 -12.70 -7.78
C VAL A 23 -2.88 -12.72 -6.26
N HIS A 24 -1.79 -12.41 -5.58
CA HIS A 24 -1.70 -12.40 -4.13
C HIS A 24 -1.14 -11.07 -3.63
N LEU A 25 -1.44 -10.74 -2.37
CA LEU A 25 -0.95 -9.56 -1.70
C LEU A 25 0.40 -9.84 -1.05
N LEU A 26 1.36 -8.96 -1.30
CA LEU A 26 2.52 -8.76 -0.42
C LEU A 26 2.13 -7.71 0.60
N PHE A 27 2.01 -8.11 1.86
CA PHE A 27 1.70 -7.19 2.95
C PHE A 27 2.99 -6.56 3.49
N ASP A 28 3.12 -5.24 3.37
CA ASP A 28 4.30 -4.49 3.79
C ASP A 28 3.89 -3.46 4.84
N THR A 29 4.30 -3.68 6.10
CA THR A 29 3.88 -2.85 7.25
C THR A 29 4.33 -1.40 7.11
N GLY A 30 5.52 -1.15 6.55
CA GLY A 30 6.04 0.20 6.41
C GLY A 30 5.37 0.96 5.29
N HIS A 31 5.08 0.30 4.16
CA HIS A 31 4.39 0.94 3.04
C HIS A 31 3.00 1.43 3.42
N ILE A 32 2.18 0.54 3.99
CA ILE A 32 0.82 0.91 4.33
C ILE A 32 0.77 1.90 5.51
N TYR A 33 1.67 1.77 6.49
CA TYR A 33 1.73 2.74 7.59
C TYR A 33 2.11 4.15 7.11
N VAL A 34 3.08 4.27 6.20
CA VAL A 34 3.45 5.59 5.63
C VAL A 34 2.33 6.14 4.75
N SER A 35 1.56 5.29 4.08
CA SER A 35 0.44 5.70 3.22
C SER A 35 -0.78 6.16 4.04
N ASP A 36 -1.22 5.33 4.99
CA ASP A 36 -2.55 5.42 5.59
C ASP A 36 -2.51 5.61 7.11
N GLY A 37 -1.33 5.55 7.74
CA GLY A 37 -1.14 5.75 9.19
C GLY A 37 -1.51 4.55 10.07
N ASP A 38 -2.11 3.50 9.51
CA ASP A 38 -2.48 2.27 10.20
C ASP A 38 -2.29 1.05 9.29
N VAL A 39 -1.78 -0.03 9.84
CA VAL A 39 -1.51 -1.29 9.14
C VAL A 39 -2.66 -2.29 9.26
N MET A 40 -3.44 -2.21 10.34
CA MET A 40 -4.42 -3.23 10.72
C MET A 40 -5.61 -3.34 9.77
N PRO A 41 -6.15 -2.24 9.19
CA PRO A 41 -7.25 -2.34 8.24
C PRO A 41 -6.90 -3.16 6.99
N LEU A 42 -5.73 -2.92 6.38
CA LEU A 42 -5.28 -3.67 5.21
C LEU A 42 -5.03 -5.14 5.54
N LEU A 43 -4.31 -5.39 6.65
CA LEU A 43 -4.01 -6.75 7.11
C LEU A 43 -5.29 -7.56 7.32
N SER A 44 -6.24 -7.00 8.07
CA SER A 44 -7.46 -7.70 8.47
C SER A 44 -8.36 -7.96 7.26
N LYS A 45 -8.49 -6.99 6.35
CA LYS A 45 -9.38 -7.11 5.19
C LYS A 45 -8.88 -8.11 4.15
N HIS A 46 -7.57 -8.17 3.91
CA HIS A 46 -6.97 -9.00 2.85
C HIS A 46 -6.17 -10.19 3.37
N PHE A 47 -6.36 -10.58 4.65
CA PHE A 47 -5.59 -11.65 5.29
C PHE A 47 -5.48 -12.92 4.43
N ASP A 48 -6.60 -13.36 3.86
CA ASP A 48 -6.69 -14.56 3.03
C ASP A 48 -5.94 -14.45 1.68
N ARG A 49 -5.63 -13.23 1.23
CA ARG A 49 -4.90 -12.95 -0.01
C ARG A 49 -3.40 -12.81 0.20
N ILE A 50 -2.91 -12.77 1.44
CA ILE A 50 -1.49 -12.56 1.74
C ILE A 50 -0.69 -13.84 1.47
N LYS A 51 0.36 -13.73 0.66
CA LYS A 51 1.34 -14.81 0.41
C LYS A 51 2.78 -14.43 0.72
N HIS A 52 3.04 -13.15 0.92
CA HIS A 52 4.37 -12.65 1.27
C HIS A 52 4.24 -11.49 2.25
N VAL A 53 5.17 -11.37 3.17
CA VAL A 53 5.14 -10.35 4.22
C VAL A 53 6.49 -9.65 4.31
N HIS A 54 6.46 -8.33 4.29
CA HIS A 54 7.59 -7.48 4.62
C HIS A 54 7.34 -6.76 5.94
N PHE A 55 8.23 -6.97 6.90
CA PHE A 55 8.25 -6.20 8.14
C PHE A 55 9.24 -5.06 7.99
N LYS A 56 8.69 -3.85 8.02
CA LYS A 56 9.44 -2.60 7.99
C LYS A 56 8.93 -1.71 9.13
N ASP A 57 9.88 -1.10 9.82
CA ASP A 57 9.61 -0.11 10.86
C ASP A 57 9.75 1.31 10.30
N VAL A 58 9.05 2.28 10.89
CA VAL A 58 8.93 3.64 10.38
C VAL A 58 9.36 4.64 11.45
N ARG A 59 10.36 5.48 11.11
CA ARG A 59 10.79 6.59 11.97
C ARG A 59 9.95 7.82 11.68
N ASN A 60 8.87 8.02 12.46
CA ASN A 60 7.92 9.13 12.28
C ASN A 60 8.59 10.51 12.17
N GLU A 61 9.61 10.79 12.99
CA GLU A 61 10.37 12.03 12.96
C GLU A 61 11.01 12.32 11.59
N LYS A 62 11.46 11.27 10.89
CA LYS A 62 12.08 11.39 9.57
C LYS A 62 11.03 11.51 8.49
N THR A 63 9.97 10.71 8.55
CA THR A 63 8.86 10.79 7.59
C THR A 63 8.22 12.18 7.58
N GLN A 64 8.01 12.79 8.75
CA GLN A 64 7.45 14.15 8.85
C GLN A 64 8.42 15.24 8.37
N SER A 65 9.73 15.01 8.46
CA SER A 65 10.74 15.96 8.00
C SER A 65 10.97 15.94 6.48
N MET A 66 10.42 14.96 5.77
CA MET A 66 10.52 14.87 4.31
C MET A 66 9.41 15.71 3.70
N SER A 67 9.77 16.69 2.86
CA SER A 67 8.77 17.44 2.08
C SER A 67 8.00 16.47 1.18
N PRO A 68 6.69 16.65 0.97
CA PRO A 68 5.96 15.89 -0.05
C PRO A 68 6.72 16.05 -1.36
N ARG A 69 7.19 14.94 -1.94
CA ARG A 69 7.59 14.97 -3.35
C ARG A 69 6.28 15.17 -4.10
N GLU A 70 6.16 16.29 -4.81
CA GLU A 70 5.01 16.59 -5.66
C GLU A 70 4.57 15.32 -6.39
N GLU A 71 3.30 14.95 -6.21
CA GLU A 71 2.68 13.84 -6.93
C GLU A 71 2.80 14.15 -8.42
N ILE A 72 3.78 13.53 -9.08
CA ILE A 72 3.79 13.44 -10.54
C ILE A 72 2.64 12.50 -10.88
N ILE A 73 1.44 13.04 -10.99
CA ILE A 73 0.28 12.36 -11.59
C ILE A 73 0.72 11.98 -13.01
N PRO A 74 0.92 10.69 -13.33
CA PRO A 74 1.08 10.32 -14.73
C PRO A 74 -0.28 10.54 -15.36
N GLN A 75 -0.34 11.47 -16.30
CA GLN A 75 -1.48 11.83 -17.13
C GLN A 75 -1.85 10.70 -18.13
N PHE A 76 -1.78 9.44 -17.69
CA PHE A 76 -1.94 8.24 -18.50
C PHE A 76 -2.99 7.33 -17.90
N PHE A 77 -4.25 7.70 -18.07
CA PHE A 77 -5.30 6.77 -18.49
C PHE A 77 -6.33 7.59 -19.30
N PRO A 78 -6.73 7.14 -20.51
CA PRO A 78 -7.73 7.81 -21.33
C PRO A 78 -9.14 7.75 -20.73
#